data_AF-D8PEA0-F1
#
_entry.id   AF-D8PEA0-F1
#
_cell.length_a   1.000
_cell.length_b   1.000
_cell.length_c   1.000
_cell.angle_alpha   90.00
_cell.angle_beta   90.00
_cell.angle_gamma   90.00
#
_symmetry.space_group_name_H-M   'P 1'
#
loop_
_entity.id
_entity.type
_entity.pdbx_description
1 polymer ?
#
loop_
_entity_poly.entity_id
_entity_poly.type
_entity_poly.pdbx_seq_one_letter_code
_entity_poly.pdbx_strand_id
1 'polypeptide(L)'
;MPIFEAFQTAESYYATLAHESTHWTRHPSCLNRDFGRKQWGDEGYAEEELVAELGAAFLCADLELTLQPREDHASYIAHWLKVLQNDKRAIFCAAAHAQRAADFLHKLQPSSQEAA
;
A
#
# COMPACT_ATOMS: atom_id res chain seq x y z
N MET A 1 -7.32 -10.75 -6.22
CA MET A 1 -7.17 -11.47 -4.95
C MET A 1 -7.51 -12.94 -5.14
N PRO A 2 -6.71 -13.89 -4.62
CA PRO A 2 -7.12 -15.29 -4.46
C PRO A 2 -8.35 -15.44 -3.54
N ILE A 3 -8.94 -16.63 -3.50
CA ILE A 3 -10.00 -16.95 -2.52
C ILE A 3 -9.46 -16.86 -1.08
N PHE A 4 -10.33 -16.53 -0.13
CA PHE A 4 -9.93 -16.27 1.26
C PHE A 4 -9.22 -17.47 1.90
N GLU A 5 -9.69 -18.68 1.61
CA GLU A 5 -9.16 -19.95 2.12
C GLU A 5 -7.76 -20.29 1.60
N ALA A 6 -7.26 -19.57 0.59
CA ALA A 6 -5.87 -19.70 0.13
C ALA A 6 -4.87 -19.01 1.07
N PHE A 7 -5.35 -18.21 2.02
CA PHE A 7 -4.52 -17.48 2.99
C PHE A 7 -4.51 -18.20 4.34
N GLN A 8 -3.37 -18.14 5.03
CA GLN A 8 -3.20 -18.80 6.32
C GLN A 8 -4.00 -18.12 7.44
N THR A 9 -4.16 -16.79 7.36
CA THR A 9 -4.92 -16.01 8.34
C THR A 9 -5.74 -14.90 7.67
N ALA A 10 -6.77 -14.43 8.37
CA ALA A 10 -7.61 -13.32 7.91
C ALA A 10 -6.80 -12.02 7.73
N GLU A 11 -5.91 -11.74 8.67
CA GLU A 11 -5.01 -10.58 8.65
C GLU A 11 -4.12 -10.62 7.41
N SER A 12 -3.62 -11.80 7.05
CA SER A 12 -2.77 -11.97 5.87
C SER A 12 -3.54 -11.70 4.56
N TYR A 13 -4.83 -12.06 4.51
CA TYR A 13 -5.71 -11.73 3.39
C TYR A 13 -5.98 -10.23 3.31
N TYR A 14 -6.39 -9.62 4.42
CA TYR A 14 -6.78 -8.20 4.44
C TYR A 14 -5.58 -7.27 4.29
N ALA A 15 -4.39 -7.65 4.76
CA ALA A 15 -3.15 -6.90 4.50
C ALA A 15 -2.80 -6.91 3.01
N THR A 16 -2.89 -8.07 2.34
CA THR A 16 -2.70 -8.14 0.87
C THR A 16 -3.79 -7.35 0.15
N LEU A 17 -5.04 -7.42 0.60
CA LEU A 17 -6.11 -6.62 0.01
C LEU A 17 -5.86 -5.11 0.18
N ALA A 18 -5.36 -4.67 1.33
CA ALA A 18 -5.02 -3.28 1.59
C ALA A 18 -3.87 -2.78 0.69
N HIS A 19 -2.85 -3.60 0.47
CA HIS A 19 -1.77 -3.34 -0.49
C HIS A 19 -2.32 -3.14 -1.91
N GLU A 20 -3.10 -4.12 -2.41
CA GLU A 20 -3.67 -4.05 -3.75
C GLU A 20 -4.68 -2.89 -3.90
N SER A 21 -5.43 -2.58 -2.84
CA SER A 21 -6.34 -1.43 -2.81
C SER A 21 -5.59 -0.11 -2.89
N THR A 22 -4.42 -0.02 -2.23
CA THR A 22 -3.53 1.15 -2.33
C THR A 22 -3.00 1.31 -3.75
N HIS A 23 -2.60 0.22 -4.41
CA HIS A 23 -2.25 0.26 -5.84
C HIS A 23 -3.40 0.71 -6.72
N TRP A 24 -4.62 0.25 -6.46
CA TRP A 24 -5.80 0.65 -7.22
C TRP A 24 -6.01 2.17 -7.23
N THR A 25 -5.69 2.87 -6.13
CA THR A 25 -5.76 4.34 -6.05
C THR A 25 -4.84 5.07 -7.04
N ARG A 26 -3.82 4.40 -7.60
CA ARG A 26 -2.91 4.97 -8.61
C ARG A 26 -3.64 5.36 -9.89
N HIS A 27 -4.74 4.67 -10.22
CA HIS A 27 -5.44 4.82 -11.50
C HIS A 27 -5.74 6.29 -11.85
N PRO A 28 -5.71 6.70 -13.14
CA PRO A 28 -5.92 8.09 -13.54
C PRO A 28 -7.25 8.71 -13.10
N SER A 29 -8.30 7.90 -12.90
CA SER A 29 -9.59 8.36 -12.38
C SER A 29 -9.63 8.53 -10.85
N CYS A 30 -8.55 8.17 -10.15
CA CYS A 30 -8.43 8.23 -8.70
C CYS A 30 -7.41 9.31 -8.33
N LEU A 31 -6.19 8.93 -7.89
CA LEU A 31 -5.14 9.87 -7.51
C LEU A 31 -4.16 10.20 -8.63
N ASN A 32 -4.28 9.53 -9.79
CA ASN A 32 -3.44 9.73 -10.97
C ASN A 32 -1.94 9.83 -10.62
N ARG A 33 -1.46 8.86 -9.83
CA ARG A 33 -0.09 8.86 -9.32
C ARG A 33 0.85 8.25 -10.37
N ASP A 34 1.86 9.02 -10.77
CA ASP A 34 2.86 8.60 -11.75
C ASP A 34 4.27 8.95 -11.27
N PHE A 35 5.12 7.92 -11.21
CA PHE A 35 6.54 8.01 -10.87
C PHE A 35 7.43 7.79 -12.10
N GLY A 36 6.88 7.97 -13.30
CA GLY A 36 7.62 7.84 -14.56
C GLY A 36 8.00 6.39 -14.88
N ARG A 37 7.18 5.43 -14.45
CA ARG A 37 7.38 4.00 -14.70
C ARG A 37 7.40 3.71 -16.20
N LYS A 38 8.51 3.18 -16.70
CA LYS A 38 8.73 2.80 -18.10
C LYS A 38 8.69 1.29 -18.31
N GLN A 39 9.09 0.50 -17.32
CA GLN A 39 9.15 -0.96 -17.38
C GLN A 39 8.93 -1.63 -16.01
N TRP A 40 8.77 -2.95 -15.98
CA TRP A 40 8.68 -3.70 -14.73
C TRP A 40 10.05 -3.71 -14.02
N GLY A 41 10.07 -3.44 -12.71
CA GLY A 41 11.30 -3.46 -11.92
C GLY A 41 12.19 -2.22 -12.04
N ASP A 42 11.71 -1.12 -12.64
CA ASP A 42 12.41 0.16 -12.64
C ASP A 42 12.19 0.97 -11.34
N GLU A 43 12.81 2.14 -11.24
CA GLU A 43 12.71 3.00 -10.05
C GLU A 43 11.28 3.49 -9.80
N GLY A 44 10.51 3.78 -10.86
CA GLY A 44 9.11 4.17 -10.72
C GLY A 44 8.23 3.01 -10.22
N TYR A 45 8.56 1.77 -10.59
CA TYR A 45 7.97 0.57 -9.99
C TYR A 45 8.33 0.45 -8.50
N ALA A 46 9.60 0.63 -8.15
CA ALA A 46 10.07 0.60 -6.76
C ALA A 46 9.35 1.58 -5.84
N GLU A 47 9.18 2.82 -6.32
CA GLU A 47 8.52 3.88 -5.57
C GLU A 47 7.02 3.62 -5.39
N GLU A 48 6.37 3.08 -6.43
CA GLU A 48 4.95 2.70 -6.36
C GLU A 48 4.70 1.54 -5.38
N GLU A 49 5.57 0.53 -5.35
CA GLU A 49 5.50 -0.57 -4.36
C GLU A 49 5.72 -0.05 -2.94
N LEU A 50 6.65 0.89 -2.73
CA LEU A 50 6.85 1.52 -1.43
C LEU A 50 5.60 2.30 -0.97
N VAL A 51 4.91 2.99 -1.88
CA VAL A 51 3.63 3.64 -1.58
C VAL A 51 2.56 2.62 -1.20
N ALA A 52 2.46 1.51 -1.94
CA ALA A 52 1.47 0.46 -1.67
C ALA A 52 1.66 -0.20 -0.30
N GLU A 53 2.90 -0.48 0.06
CA GLU A 53 3.26 -1.10 1.33
C GLU A 53 3.02 -0.18 2.53
N LEU A 54 3.42 1.09 2.43
CA LEU A 54 3.10 2.09 3.46
C LEU A 54 1.59 2.31 3.58
N GLY A 55 0.87 2.36 2.47
CA GLY A 55 -0.59 2.52 2.48
C GLY A 55 -1.30 1.33 3.09
N ALA A 56 -0.86 0.11 2.78
CA ALA A 56 -1.34 -1.11 3.43
C ALA A 56 -1.11 -1.06 4.94
N ALA A 57 0.07 -0.61 5.37
CA ALA A 57 0.40 -0.49 6.78
C ALA A 57 -0.51 0.53 7.49
N PHE A 58 -0.80 1.67 6.87
CA PHE A 58 -1.71 2.68 7.42
C PHE A 58 -3.14 2.14 7.52
N LEU A 59 -3.65 1.52 6.45
CA LEU A 59 -4.99 0.92 6.44
C LEU A 59 -5.15 -0.19 7.47
N CYS A 60 -4.15 -1.08 7.60
CA CYS A 60 -4.17 -2.12 8.62
C CYS A 60 -4.16 -1.52 10.02
N ALA A 61 -3.39 -0.45 10.26
CA ALA A 61 -3.41 0.26 11.54
C ALA A 61 -4.79 0.86 11.84
N ASP A 62 -5.41 1.51 10.86
CA ASP A 62 -6.74 2.12 10.99
C ASP A 62 -7.85 1.08 11.25
N LEU A 63 -7.71 -0.12 10.68
CA LEU A 63 -8.64 -1.23 10.83
C LEU A 63 -8.32 -2.15 12.02
N GLU A 64 -7.36 -1.78 12.86
CA GLU A 64 -6.88 -2.56 14.01
C GLU A 64 -6.43 -3.99 13.63
N LEU A 65 -5.93 -4.16 12.39
CA LEU A 65 -5.39 -5.41 11.89
C LEU A 65 -3.91 -5.54 12.27
N THR A 66 -3.57 -6.62 12.97
CA THR A 66 -2.18 -6.90 13.31
C THR A 66 -1.41 -7.30 12.06
N LEU A 67 -0.42 -6.49 11.68
CA LEU A 67 0.56 -6.86 10.67
C LEU A 67 1.51 -7.90 11.27
N GLN A 68 1.25 -9.18 11.01
CA GLN A 68 2.21 -10.23 11.35
C GLN A 68 3.40 -10.18 10.38
N PRO A 69 4.66 -10.23 10.85
CA PRO A 69 5.81 -10.34 9.97
C PRO A 69 5.72 -11.63 9.15
N ARG A 70 5.40 -11.51 7.87
CA ARG A 70 5.49 -12.59 6.87
C ARG A 70 6.91 -12.67 6.27
N GLU A 71 7.34 -13.88 5.93
CA GLU A 71 8.70 -14.11 5.37
C GLU A 71 8.94 -13.39 4.03
N ASP A 72 7.88 -13.13 3.25
CA ASP A 72 7.94 -12.37 2.01
C ASP A 72 8.17 -10.86 2.21
N HIS A 73 7.89 -10.27 3.38
CA HIS A 73 8.23 -8.86 3.66
C HIS A 73 9.73 -8.57 3.53
N ALA A 74 10.59 -9.57 3.77
CA ALA A 74 12.04 -9.40 3.72
C ALA A 74 12.53 -8.97 2.32
N SER A 75 11.93 -9.48 1.24
CA SER A 75 12.29 -9.06 -0.13
C SER A 75 11.87 -7.62 -0.42
N TYR A 76 10.76 -7.16 0.14
CA TYR A 76 10.28 -5.78 -0.01
C TYR A 76 11.15 -4.80 0.80
N ILE A 77 11.54 -5.17 2.03
CA ILE A 77 12.48 -4.38 2.86
C ILE A 77 13.83 -4.21 2.18
N ALA A 78 14.36 -5.27 1.54
CA ALA A 78 15.61 -5.18 0.80
C ALA A 78 15.53 -4.18 -0.37
N HIS A 79 14.38 -4.10 -1.04
CA HIS A 79 14.14 -3.12 -2.08
C HIS A 79 14.01 -1.70 -1.53
N TRP A 80 13.30 -1.52 -0.42
CA TRP A 80 13.19 -0.22 0.25
C TRP A 80 14.54 0.30 0.72
N LEU A 81 15.40 -0.58 1.27
CA LEU A 81 16.76 -0.20 1.68
C LEU A 81 17.57 0.40 0.52
N LYS A 82 17.41 -0.13 -0.70
CA LYS A 82 18.08 0.40 -1.89
C LYS A 82 17.57 1.78 -2.27
N VAL A 83 16.26 2.02 -2.21
CA VAL A 83 15.64 3.33 -2.47
C VAL A 83 16.07 4.34 -1.40
N LEU A 84 16.01 3.95 -0.13
CA LEU A 84 16.36 4.78 1.03
C LEU A 84 17.85 5.14 1.11
N GLN A 85 18.74 4.26 0.65
CA GLN A 85 20.17 4.53 0.57
C GLN A 85 20.50 5.62 -0.45
N ASN A 86 19.72 5.69 -1.54
CA ASN A 86 19.95 6.64 -2.62
C ASN A 86 19.25 7.99 -2.39
N ASP A 87 18.07 7.99 -1.76
CA ASP A 87 17.35 9.23 -1.42
C ASP A 87 16.59 9.12 -0.10
N LYS A 88 17.08 9.82 0.93
CA LYS A 88 16.46 9.88 2.26
C LYS A 88 15.12 10.63 2.28
N ARG A 89 14.82 11.43 1.25
CA ARG A 89 13.54 12.15 1.12
C ARG A 89 12.46 11.30 0.46
N ALA A 90 12.85 10.27 -0.31
CA ALA A 90 11.92 9.37 -0.99
C ALA A 90 10.90 8.75 -0.03
N ILE A 91 11.30 8.41 1.19
CA ILE A 91 10.38 7.86 2.20
C ILE A 91 9.27 8.82 2.60
N PHE A 92 9.55 10.11 2.70
CA PHE A 92 8.56 11.11 3.07
C PHE A 92 7.60 11.37 1.92
N CYS A 93 8.10 11.40 0.68
CA CYS A 93 7.26 11.47 -0.51
C CYS A 93 6.34 10.25 -0.60
N ALA A 94 6.90 9.04 -0.49
CA ALA A 94 6.13 7.80 -0.54
C ALA A 94 5.07 7.75 0.57
N ALA A 95 5.44 8.09 1.82
CA ALA A 95 4.50 8.16 2.94
C ALA A 95 3.38 9.19 2.69
N ALA A 96 3.69 10.35 2.12
CA ALA A 96 2.68 11.35 1.79
C ALA A 96 1.70 10.84 0.71
N HIS A 97 2.19 10.11 -0.29
CA HIS A 97 1.34 9.47 -1.29
C HIS A 97 0.50 8.33 -0.71
N ALA A 98 1.08 7.52 0.18
CA ALA A 98 0.40 6.46 0.90
C ALA A 98 -0.74 7.00 1.77
N GLN A 99 -0.50 8.09 2.51
CA GLN A 99 -1.55 8.74 3.30
C GLN A 99 -2.71 9.22 2.42
N ARG A 100 -2.42 9.88 1.28
CA ARG A 100 -3.47 10.31 0.34
C ARG A 100 -4.28 9.12 -0.20
N ALA A 101 -3.64 7.97 -0.40
CA ALA A 101 -4.32 6.74 -0.83
C ALA A 101 -5.25 6.19 0.25
N ALA A 102 -4.78 6.11 1.51
CA ALA A 102 -5.59 5.72 2.64
C ALA A 102 -6.80 6.67 2.82
N ASP A 103 -6.55 7.98 2.82
CA ASP A 103 -7.60 9.02 2.92
C ASP A 103 -8.64 8.89 1.79
N PHE A 104 -8.18 8.60 0.57
CA PHE A 104 -9.07 8.40 -0.57
C PHE A 104 -10.00 7.20 -0.36
N LEU A 105 -9.46 6.07 0.09
CA LEU A 105 -10.25 4.86 0.36
C LEU A 105 -11.25 5.05 1.51
N HIS A 106 -10.84 5.75 2.57
CA HIS A 106 -11.74 6.10 3.68
C HIS A 106 -12.88 7.01 3.23
N LYS A 107 -12.64 7.97 2.33
CA LYS A 107 -13.69 8.84 1.77
C LYS A 107 -14.73 8.10 0.93
N LEU A 108 -14.42 6.90 0.43
CA LEU A 108 -15.36 6.07 -0.31
C LEU A 108 -16.25 5.23 0.61
N GLN A 109 -15.94 5.16 1.91
CA GLN A 109 -16.78 4.43 2.87
C GLN A 109 -18.05 5.22 3.16
N PRO A 110 -19.18 4.53 3.41
CA PRO A 110 -20.42 5.19 3.80
C PRO A 110 -20.19 6.04 5.06
N SER A 111 -20.75 7.25 5.10
CA SER A 111 -20.71 8.07 6.30
C SER A 111 -21.39 7.32 7.43
N SER A 112 -20.78 7.31 8.63
CA SER A 112 -21.25 6.59 9.83
C SER A 112 -22.69 6.92 10.27
N GLN A 113 -23.38 7.85 9.61
CA GLN A 113 -24.80 8.16 9.83
C GLN A 113 -25.78 7.18 9.17
N GLU A 114 -25.34 6.32 8.24
CA GLU A 114 -26.24 5.36 7.56
C GLU A 114 -26.24 3.95 8.18
N ALA A 115 -25.42 3.71 9.21
CA ALA A 115 -25.24 2.39 9.83
C ALA A 115 -25.88 2.25 11.22
N ALA A 116 -26.96 2.99 11.51
CA ALA A 116 -27.73 2.93 12.76
C ALA A 116 -29.17 2.46 12.53
#